data_AF-A0A6C0G790-F1
#
_entry.id   AF-A0A6C0G790-F1
#
_cell.length_a   1.000
_cell.length_b   1.000
_cell.length_c   1.000
_cell.angle_alpha   90.00
_cell.angle_beta   90.00
_cell.angle_gamma   90.00
#
_symmetry.space_group_name_H-M   'P 1'
#
loop_
_entity.id
_entity.type
_entity.pdbx_description
1 polymer ?
#
loop_
_entity_poly.entity_id
_entity_poly.type
_entity_poly.pdbx_seq_one_letter_code
_entity_poly.pdbx_strand_id
1 'polypeptide(L)' 'MIWIVLIMAAGVVRFEYPKLLRGGQLKELALSACLLIIGVTLTFLQSFHVQLPNPLDWLTVIYKPMSRAVLSTLK' A
#
# COMPACT_ATOMS: atom_id res chain seq x y z
N MET A 1 4.39 -1.54 12.95
CA MET A 1 3.73 -0.93 11.77
C MET A 1 2.31 -1.45 11.58
N ILE A 2 2.07 -2.77 11.62
CA ILE A 2 0.73 -3.34 11.38
C ILE A 2 -0.37 -2.89 12.35
N TRP A 3 -0.02 -2.61 13.62
CA TRP A 3 -0.96 -2.12 14.63
C TRP A 3 -1.59 -0.77 14.26
N ILE A 4 -0.84 0.13 13.63
CA ILE A 4 -1.34 1.45 13.20
C ILE A 4 -2.37 1.28 12.09
N VAL A 5 -2.12 0.35 11.16
CA VAL A 5 -3.05 0.04 10.06
C VAL A 5 -4.34 -0.56 10.60
N LEU A 6 -4.26 -1.43 11.62
CA LEU A 6 -5.44 -2.01 12.25
C LEU A 6 -6.30 -0.95 12.94
N ILE A 7 -5.68 0.00 13.65
CA ILE A 7 -6.38 1.10 14.33
C ILE A 7 -7.03 2.05 13.33
N MET A 8 -6.32 2.42 12.25
CA MET A 8 -6.90 3.22 11.17
C MET A 8 -8.07 2.50 10.51
N ALA A 9 -7.91 1.22 10.17
CA ALA A 9 -8.97 0.42 9.56
C ALA A 9 -10.22 0.36 10.45
N ALA A 10 -10.05 0.13 11.75
CA ALA A 10 -11.16 0.15 12.71
C ALA A 10 -11.83 1.53 12.79
N GLY A 11 -11.05 2.62 12.73
CA GLY A 11 -11.56 3.97 12.67
C GLY A 11 -12.40 4.25 11.43
N VAL A 12 -11.89 3.87 10.25
CA VAL A 12 -12.61 4.00 8.97
C VAL A 12 -13.91 3.22 9.00
N VAL A 13 -13.89 1.94 9.41
CA VAL A 13 -15.10 1.13 9.54
C VAL A 13 -16.10 1.80 10.49
N ARG A 14 -15.66 2.26 11.66
CA ARG A 14 -16.54 2.84 12.67
C ARG A 14 -17.12 4.21 12.26
N PHE A 15 -16.45 4.98 11.41
CA PHE A 15 -16.94 6.28 10.96
C PHE A 15 -17.73 6.20 9.64
N GLU A 16 -17.25 5.42 8.67
CA GLU A 16 -17.87 5.29 7.35
C GLU A 16 -19.08 4.37 7.35
N TYR A 17 -19.06 3.22 8.06
CA TYR A 17 -20.22 2.32 8.07
C TYR A 17 -21.51 2.99 8.58
N PRO A 18 -21.55 3.68 9.74
CA PRO A 18 -22.78 4.30 10.18
C PRO A 18 -23.19 5.50 9.32
N LYS A 19 -22.22 6.21 8.71
CA LYS A 19 -22.52 7.29 7.76
C LYS A 19 -23.20 6.76 6.50
N LEU A 20 -22.67 5.70 5.90
CA LEU A 20 -23.20 5.12 4.67
C LEU A 20 -24.49 4.33 4.88
N LEU A 21 -24.63 3.65 6.02
CA LEU A 21 -25.90 3.00 6.41
C LEU A 21 -27.02 4.03 6.56
N ARG A 22 -26.72 5.22 7.12
CA ARG A 22 -27.69 6.33 7.20
C ARG A 22 -28.01 6.94 5.84
N GLY A 23 -27.06 6.93 4.91
CA GLY A 23 -27.24 7.44 3.54
C GLY A 23 -27.91 6.45 2.57
N GLY A 24 -28.07 5.18 2.94
CA GLY A 24 -28.54 4.11 2.03
C GLY A 24 -27.56 3.78 0.90
N GLN A 25 -26.32 4.27 0.98
CA GLN A 25 -25.31 4.18 -0.09
C GLN A 25 -24.49 2.89 0.04
N LEU A 26 -25.13 1.76 -0.24
CA LEU A 26 -24.48 0.43 -0.20
C LEU A 26 -23.31 0.31 -1.20
N LYS A 27 -23.35 1.06 -2.31
CA LYS A 27 -22.28 1.09 -3.32
C LYS A 27 -20.99 1.72 -2.79
N GLU A 28 -21.11 2.80 -2.04
CA GLU A 28 -19.96 3.46 -1.41
C GLU A 28 -19.38 2.58 -0.29
N LEU A 29 -20.25 1.81 0.38
CA LEU A 29 -19.83 0.88 1.45
C LEU A 29 -18.96 -0.23 0.87
N ALA A 30 -19.39 -0.77 -0.27
CA ALA A 30 -18.63 -1.77 -0.99
C ALA A 30 -17.29 -1.21 -1.50
N LEU A 31 -17.25 0.04 -1.99
CA LEU A 31 -16.02 0.67 -2.46
C LEU A 31 -15.03 0.90 -1.31
N SER A 32 -15.49 1.44 -0.18
CA SER A 32 -14.69 1.62 1.03
C SER A 32 -14.15 0.30 1.57
N ALA A 33 -15.03 -0.71 1.70
CA ALA A 33 -14.63 -2.04 2.15
C ALA A 33 -13.59 -2.67 1.21
N CYS A 34 -13.76 -2.51 -0.11
CA CYS A 34 -12.80 -3.00 -1.10
C CYS A 34 -11.44 -2.31 -0.94
N LEU A 35 -11.40 -0.98 -0.82
CA LEU A 35 -10.17 -0.23 -0.57
C LEU A 35 -9.47 -0.66 0.73
N LEU A 36 -10.25 -0.85 1.80
CA LEU A 36 -9.74 -1.32 3.09
C LEU A 36 -9.12 -2.71 2.99
N ILE A 37 -9.80 -3.65 2.32
CA ILE A 37 -9.29 -5.01 2.11
C ILE A 37 -7.98 -4.96 1.33
N ILE A 38 -7.89 -4.12 0.29
CA ILE A 38 -6.66 -3.95 -0.49
C ILE A 38 -5.52 -3.42 0.39
N GLY A 39 -5.77 -2.37 1.17
CA GLY A 39 -4.76 -1.77 2.05
C GLY A 39 -4.28 -2.72 3.15
N VAL A 40 -5.20 -3.46 3.78
CA VAL A 40 -4.87 -4.46 4.80
C VAL A 40 -4.09 -5.62 4.18
N THR A 41 -4.51 -6.11 3.01
CA THR A 41 -3.81 -7.19 2.28
C THR A 41 -2.39 -6.76 1.90
N LEU A 42 -2.20 -5.55 1.38
CA LEU A 42 -0.87 -5.02 1.07
C LEU A 42 0.02 -4.97 2.33
N THR A 43 -0.52 -4.49 3.44
CA THR A 43 0.22 -4.37 4.70
C THR A 43 0.58 -5.74 5.27
N PHE A 44 -0.33 -6.72 5.16
CA PHE A 44 -0.09 -8.10 5.52
C PHE A 44 1.00 -8.72 4.64
N LEU A 45 0.93 -8.51 3.32
CA LEU A 45 1.93 -9.00 2.37
C LEU A 45 3.32 -8.44 2.67
N GLN A 46 3.38 -7.15 3.02
CA GLN A 46 4.60 -6.48 3.46
C GLN A 46 5.12 -7.02 4.81
N SER A 47 4.24 -7.34 5.76
CA SER A 47 4.64 -7.86 7.08
C SER A 47 5.01 -9.33 7.08
N PHE A 48 4.44 -10.14 6.18
CA PHE A 48 4.76 -11.56 6.05
C PHE A 48 6.15 -11.81 5.45
N HIS A 49 6.96 -10.76 5.22
CA HIS A 49 8.26 -10.87 4.55
C HIS A 49 8.19 -11.62 3.21
N VAL A 50 7.00 -11.66 2.58
CA VAL A 50 6.94 -11.81 1.13
C VAL A 50 7.72 -10.62 0.63
N GLN A 51 8.89 -10.88 0.04
CA GLN A 51 9.77 -9.84 -0.47
C GLN A 51 9.01 -9.11 -1.56
N LEU A 52 8.21 -8.10 -1.20
CA LEU A 52 7.89 -7.02 -2.12
C LEU A 52 9.28 -6.51 -2.50
N PRO A 53 9.72 -6.70 -3.76
CA PRO A 53 11.03 -6.24 -4.19
C PRO A 53 11.08 -4.77 -3.79
N ASN A 54 12.00 -4.47 -2.89
CA ASN A 54 12.09 -3.18 -2.24
C ASN A 54 12.02 -2.12 -3.35
N PRO A 55 11.24 -1.03 -3.23
CA PRO A 55 11.30 0.03 -4.24
C PRO A 55 12.73 0.52 -4.47
N LEU A 56 13.61 0.38 -3.47
CA LEU A 56 15.06 0.57 -3.63
C LEU A 56 15.73 -0.47 -4.54
N ASP A 57 15.29 -1.72 -4.59
CA ASP A 57 15.79 -2.74 -5.51
C ASP A 57 15.42 -2.41 -6.97
N TRP A 58 14.17 -1.99 -7.20
CA TRP A 58 13.74 -1.46 -8.49
C TRP A 58 14.51 -0.21 -8.88
N LEU A 59 14.72 0.70 -7.91
CA LEU A 59 15.55 1.88 -8.10
C LEU A 59 17.00 1.47 -8.43
N THR A 60 17.53 0.44 -7.79
CA THR A 60 18.88 -0.09 -8.03
C THR A 60 19.01 -0.70 -9.41
N VAL A 61 17.98 -1.37 -9.94
CA VAL A 61 17.94 -1.88 -11.32
C VAL A 61 17.96 -0.74 -12.33
N ILE A 62 17.26 0.37 -12.05
CA ILE A 62 17.23 1.56 -12.93
C ILE A 62 18.54 2.36 -12.83
N TYR A 63 19.11 2.50 -11.63
CA TYR A 63 20.32 3.30 -11.38
C TYR A 63 21.63 2.55 -11.70
N LYS A 64 21.69 1.22 -11.60
CA LYS A 64 22.87 0.42 -11.98
C LYS A 64 23.38 0.69 -13.40
N PRO A 65 22.56 0.68 -14.46
CA PRO A 65 23.03 0.93 -15.82
C PRO A 65 23.48 2.39 -15.99
N MET A 66 22.83 3.35 -15.31
CA MET A 66 23.22 4.76 -15.35
C MET A 66 24.58 4.99 -14.67
N SER A 67 24.84 4.34 -13.54
CA SER A 67 26.15 4.40 -12.87
C SER A 67 27.26 3.78 -13.74
N ARG A 68 26.99 2.66 -14.44
CA ARG A 68 27.95 2.10 -15.41
C ARG A 68 28.22 3.01 -16.60
N ALA A 69 27.21 3.71 -17.11
CA ALA A 69 27.39 4.65 -18.21
C ALA A 69 28.26 5.86 -17.81
N VAL A 70 28.05 6.41 -16.60
CA VAL A 70 28.88 7.51 -16.08
C VAL A 70 30.32 7.04 -15.83
N LEU A 71 30.51 5.85 -15.24
CA LEU A 71 31.85 5.29 -15.06
C LEU A 71 32.55 4.97 -16.38
N SER A 72 31.83 4.57 -17.44
CA SER A 72 32.46 4.31 -18.75
C SER A 72 32.86 5.58 -19.49
N THR A 73 32.22 6.72 -19.19
CA THR A 73 32.62 8.03 -19.73
C THR A 73 33.77 8.69 -18.96
N LEU A 74 34.10 8.16 -17.77
CA LEU A 74 35.20 8.62 -16.91
C LEU A 74 36.51 7.85 -17.13
N LYS A 75 36.54 6.91 -18.09
CA LYS A 75 37.73 6.18 -18.54
C LYS A 75 38.02 6.54 -19.99
#